data_AF-A0A2M7BV76-F1
#
_entry.id   AF-A0A2M7BV76-F1
#
_cell.length_a   1.000
_cell.length_b   1.000
_cell.length_c   1.000
_cell.angle_alpha   90.00
_cell.angle_beta   90.00
_cell.angle_gamma   90.00
#
_symmetry.space_group_name_H-M   'P 1'
#
loop_
_entity.id
_entity.type
_entity.pdbx_description
1 polymer ?
#
loop_
_entity_poly.entity_id
_entity_poly.type
_entity_poly.pdbx_seq_one_letter_code
_entity_poly.pdbx_strand_id
1 'polypeptide(L)'
;MTNKLSLLRYEQLVSQAVEKINNQRTREIINFRFGLNDGQRQTLEAIGQRYGITRERVRQVEDAAFSDFRKKTLLALFEPAFKSINNFFHQEGSLVKEERLLVSL
;
A
#
# COMPACT_ATOMS: atom_id res chain seq x y z
N MET A 1 -11.60 -26.86 -2.10
CA MET A 1 -10.62 -26.45 -3.12
C MET A 1 -9.73 -25.40 -2.51
N THR A 2 -8.47 -25.74 -2.28
CA THR A 2 -7.51 -24.91 -1.55
C THR A 2 -7.25 -23.63 -2.33
N ASN A 3 -7.62 -22.49 -1.75
CA ASN A 3 -7.54 -21.18 -2.40
C ASN A 3 -6.07 -20.88 -2.72
N LYS A 4 -5.67 -21.03 -3.98
CA LYS A 4 -4.28 -20.84 -4.45
C LYS A 4 -3.79 -19.39 -4.28
N LEU A 5 -4.70 -18.46 -3.99
CA LEU A 5 -4.42 -17.03 -3.80
C LEU A 5 -4.21 -16.62 -2.34
N SER A 6 -4.52 -17.48 -1.36
CA SER A 6 -4.20 -17.25 0.07
C SER A 6 -2.69 -17.15 0.38
N LEU A 7 -1.83 -17.20 -0.65
CA LEU A 7 -0.38 -17.08 -0.61
C LEU A 7 0.13 -15.66 -0.89
N LEU A 8 -0.70 -14.77 -1.48
CA LEU A 8 -0.34 -13.36 -1.64
C LEU A 8 -0.64 -12.61 -0.35
N ARG A 9 0.29 -12.66 0.60
CA ARG A 9 0.24 -11.79 1.78
C ARG A 9 0.57 -10.36 1.35
N TYR A 10 -0.41 -9.67 0.78
CA TYR A 10 -0.27 -8.27 0.35
C TYR A 10 0.25 -7.38 1.49
N GLU A 11 -0.12 -7.70 2.73
CA GLU A 11 0.42 -7.07 3.95
C GLU A 11 1.96 -7.15 4.00
N GLN A 12 2.56 -8.29 3.63
CA GLN A 12 4.00 -8.45 3.58
C GLN A 12 4.64 -7.64 2.45
N LEU A 13 3.99 -7.54 1.28
CA LEU A 13 4.47 -6.71 0.17
C LEU A 13 4.44 -5.22 0.54
N VAL A 14 3.36 -4.78 1.18
CA VAL A 14 3.22 -3.41 1.68
C VAL A 14 4.24 -3.12 2.78
N SER A 15 4.44 -4.03 3.73
CA SER A 15 5.48 -3.89 4.77
C SER A 15 6.87 -3.76 4.15
N GLN A 16 7.22 -4.63 3.21
CA GLN A 16 8.50 -4.57 2.50
C GLN A 16 8.67 -3.26 1.72
N ALA A 17 7.63 -2.78 1.06
CA ALA A 17 7.64 -1.49 0.36
C ALA A 17 7.91 -0.32 1.33
N VAL A 18 7.22 -0.31 2.47
CA VAL A 18 7.37 0.71 3.52
C VAL A 18 8.75 0.66 4.18
N GLU A 19 9.33 -0.53 4.37
CA GLU A 19 10.69 -0.70 4.89
C GLU A 19 11.76 -0.07 3.97
N LYS A 20 11.52 0.02 2.65
CA LYS A 20 12.44 0.69 1.72
C LYS A 20 12.48 2.21 1.87
N ILE A 21 11.55 2.81 2.61
CA ILE A 21 11.66 4.22 3.01
C ILE A 21 12.82 4.33 4.01
N ASN A 22 13.91 4.97 3.60
CA ASN A 22 15.10 5.14 4.45
C ASN A 22 14.86 6.07 5.65
N ASN A 23 13.96 7.05 5.51
CA ASN A 23 13.66 7.99 6.57
C ASN A 23 12.60 7.42 7.53
N GLN A 24 13.01 7.14 8.76
CA GLN A 24 12.15 6.59 9.82
C GLN A 24 10.90 7.44 10.09
N ARG A 25 11.03 8.77 10.13
CA ARG A 25 9.89 9.68 10.34
C ARG A 25 8.91 9.62 9.17
N THR A 26 9.41 9.56 7.93
CA THR A 26 8.56 9.36 6.75
C THR A 26 7.82 8.03 6.83
N ARG A 27 8.51 6.96 7.22
CA ARG A 27 7.92 5.63 7.38
C ARG A 27 6.77 5.64 8.40
N GLU A 28 6.98 6.26 9.55
CA GLU A 28 5.95 6.41 10.58
C GLU A 28 4.75 7.25 10.11
N ILE A 29 5.01 8.37 9.43
CA ILE A 29 3.96 9.20 8.83
C ILE A 29 3.11 8.39 7.85
N ILE A 30 3.73 7.57 6.99
CA ILE A 30 3.03 6.68 6.06
C ILE A 30 2.23 5.60 6.79
N ASN A 31 2.80 4.98 7.83
CA ASN A 31 2.10 4.00 8.65
C ASN A 31 0.83 4.58 9.29
N PHE A 32 0.92 5.77 9.90
CA PHE A 32 -0.26 6.45 10.46
C PHE A 32 -1.26 6.88 9.39
N ARG A 33 -0.79 7.37 8.25
CA ARG A 33 -1.66 7.87 7.17
C ARG A 33 -2.56 6.77 6.62
N PHE A 34 -2.01 5.58 6.40
CA PHE A 34 -2.70 4.47 5.76
C PHE A 34 -3.16 3.37 6.72
N GLY A 35 -2.88 3.51 8.02
CA GLY A 35 -3.31 2.54 9.05
C GLY A 35 -2.60 1.20 8.91
N LEU A 36 -1.32 1.21 8.51
CA LEU A 36 -0.60 -0.02 8.14
C LEU A 36 -0.20 -0.88 9.34
N ASN A 37 -0.25 -0.33 10.56
CA ASN A 37 0.09 -1.06 11.78
C ASN A 37 -1.16 -1.53 12.56
N ASP A 38 -2.17 -0.68 12.66
CA ASP A 38 -3.34 -0.85 13.55
C ASP A 38 -4.68 -0.76 12.80
N GLY A 39 -4.66 -0.61 11.47
CA GLY A 39 -5.85 -0.41 10.65
C GLY A 39 -6.46 0.99 10.74
N GLN A 40 -5.93 1.88 11.58
CA GLN A 40 -6.52 3.20 11.85
C GLN A 40 -5.84 4.28 11.02
N ARG A 41 -6.52 4.74 9.97
CA ARG A 41 -6.03 5.84 9.12
C ARG A 41 -6.12 7.19 9.84
N GLN A 42 -5.04 7.95 9.84
CA GLN A 42 -5.02 9.32 10.35
C GLN A 42 -5.07 10.35 9.21
N THR A 43 -5.63 11.53 9.48
CA THR A 43 -5.67 12.65 8.53
C THR A 43 -4.32 13.37 8.50
N LEU A 44 -4.03 14.07 7.39
CA LEU A 44 -2.83 14.92 7.29
C LEU A 44 -2.73 15.94 8.42
N GLU A 45 -3.86 16.46 8.88
CA GLU A 45 -3.92 17.46 9.95
C GLU A 45 -3.64 16.85 11.32
N ALA A 46 -4.21 15.68 11.64
CA ALA A 46 -3.93 14.97 12.89
C ALA A 46 -2.44 14.55 12.98
N ILE A 47 -1.86 14.09 11.87
CA ILE A 47 -0.44 13.77 11.78
C ILE A 47 0.40 15.05 11.93
N GLY A 48 -0.02 16.15 11.29
CA GLY A 48 0.65 17.45 11.41
C GLY A 48 0.73 17.93 12.85
N GLN A 49 -0.40 17.89 13.57
CA GLN A 49 -0.47 18.21 15.00
C GLN A 49 0.45 17.32 15.83
N ARG A 50 0.44 16.00 15.61
CA ARG A 50 1.31 15.03 16.31
C ARG A 50 2.80 15.36 16.16
N TYR A 51 3.22 15.77 14.97
CA TYR A 51 4.64 16.00 14.64
C TYR A 51 5.05 17.47 14.69
N GLY A 52 4.17 18.38 15.14
CA GLY A 52 4.43 19.82 15.19
C GLY A 52 4.72 20.45 13.83
N ILE A 53 4.09 19.94 12.76
CA ILE A 53 4.28 20.43 11.37
C ILE A 53 2.94 20.75 10.72
N THR A 54 2.97 21.55 9.66
CA THR A 54 1.76 21.90 8.92
C THR A 54 1.19 20.70 8.17
N ARG A 55 -0.12 20.72 7.92
CA ARG A 55 -0.82 19.77 7.04
C ARG A 55 -0.12 19.63 5.68
N GLU A 56 0.31 20.76 5.10
CA GLU A 56 1.00 20.77 3.81
C GLU A 56 2.36 20.08 3.88
N ARG A 57 3.09 20.22 5.00
CA ARG A 57 4.35 19.50 5.17
C ARG A 57 4.14 17.99 5.22
N VAL A 58 3.06 17.51 5.84
CA VAL A 58 2.70 16.08 5.82
C VAL A 58 2.37 15.62 4.39
N ARG A 59 1.63 16.44 3.62
CA ARG A 59 1.31 16.17 2.21
C ARG A 59 2.58 16.00 1.36
N GLN A 60 3.56 16.88 1.54
CA GLN A 60 4.85 16.80 0.84
C GLN A 60 5.62 15.52 1.19
N VAL A 61 5.58 15.09 2.46
CA VAL A 61 6.19 13.82 2.89
C VAL A 61 5.50 12.62 2.23
N GLU A 62 4.17 12.65 2.15
CA GLU A 62 3.37 11.63 1.45
C GLU A 62 3.74 11.56 -0.04
N ASP A 63 3.79 12.70 -0.74
CA ASP A 63 4.18 12.78 -2.15
C ASP A 63 5.59 12.25 -2.41
N ALA A 64 6.54 12.58 -1.54
CA ALA A 64 7.92 12.11 -1.63
C ALA A 64 8.00 10.57 -1.48
N ALA A 65 7.28 10.01 -0.50
CA ALA A 65 7.21 8.55 -0.33
C ALA A 65 6.60 7.85 -1.55
N PHE A 66 5.51 8.39 -2.12
CA PHE A 66 4.93 7.83 -3.34
C PHE A 66 5.87 7.96 -4.54
N SER A 67 6.67 9.03 -4.63
CA SER A 67 7.69 9.16 -5.65
C SER A 67 8.72 8.04 -5.56
N ASP A 68 9.14 7.68 -4.35
CA ASP A 68 10.04 6.54 -4.12
C ASP A 68 9.38 5.20 -4.47
N PHE A 69 8.09 5.02 -4.15
CA PHE A 69 7.35 3.79 -4.46
C PHE A 69 7.15 3.57 -5.97
N ARG A 70 7.07 4.64 -6.76
CA ARG A 70 6.94 4.55 -8.22
C ARG A 70 8.24 4.20 -8.94
N LYS A 71 9.37 4.12 -8.24
CA LYS A 71 10.65 3.69 -8.85
C LYS A 71 10.52 2.24 -9.33
N LYS A 72 11.10 1.94 -10.50
CA LYS A 72 11.06 0.60 -11.13
C LYS A 72 11.41 -0.54 -10.17
N THR A 73 12.36 -0.31 -9.27
CA THR A 73 12.79 -1.29 -8.27
C THR A 73 11.67 -1.74 -7.33
N LEU A 74 10.79 -0.82 -6.94
CA LEU A 74 9.75 -1.08 -5.94
C LEU A 74 8.45 -1.54 -6.62
N LEU A 75 8.17 -1.08 -7.84
CA LEU A 75 7.11 -1.65 -8.69
C LEU A 75 7.36 -3.14 -9.00
N ALA A 76 8.61 -3.54 -9.22
CA ALA A 76 8.98 -4.93 -9.45
C ALA A 76 8.57 -5.86 -8.28
N LEU A 77 8.48 -5.33 -7.04
CA LEU A 77 8.02 -6.09 -5.87
C LEU A 77 6.55 -6.51 -6.00
N PHE A 78 5.73 -5.70 -6.68
CA PHE A 78 4.28 -5.92 -6.82
C PHE A 78 3.91 -6.70 -8.09
N GLU A 79 4.85 -6.97 -8.99
CA GLU A 79 4.60 -7.73 -10.22
C GLU A 79 3.88 -9.08 -10.00
N PRO A 80 4.22 -9.90 -8.99
CA PRO A 80 3.48 -11.12 -8.71
C PRO A 80 2.00 -10.88 -8.35
N ALA A 81 1.73 -9.80 -7.62
CA ALA A 81 0.37 -9.41 -7.24
C ALA A 81 -0.41 -8.92 -8.48
N PHE A 82 0.18 -8.06 -9.31
CA PHE A 82 -0.45 -7.59 -10.55
C PHE A 82 -0.73 -8.73 -11.52
N LYS A 83 0.21 -9.67 -11.68
CA LYS A 83 0.00 -10.85 -12.52
C LYS A 83 -1.16 -11.71 -12.02
N SER A 84 -1.33 -11.84 -10.71
CA SER A 84 -2.42 -12.61 -10.10
C SER A 84 -3.77 -11.96 -10.34
N ILE A 85 -3.86 -10.65 -10.13
CA ILE A 85 -5.06 -9.85 -10.44
C ILE A 85 -5.41 -9.94 -11.94
N ASN A 86 -4.42 -9.77 -12.82
CA ASN A 86 -4.63 -9.83 -14.26
C ASN A 86 -5.12 -11.21 -14.72
N ASN A 87 -4.51 -12.28 -14.22
CA ASN A 87 -4.94 -13.65 -14.50
C ASN A 87 -6.38 -13.89 -14.02
N PHE A 88 -6.74 -13.39 -12.85
CA PHE A 88 -8.10 -13.50 -12.32
C PHE A 88 -9.11 -12.76 -13.21
N PHE A 89 -8.80 -11.53 -13.63
CA PHE A 89 -9.67 -10.80 -14.55
C PHE A 89 -9.87 -11.54 -15.88
N HIS A 90 -8.80 -12.10 -16.47
CA HIS A 90 -8.93 -12.89 -17.70
C HIS A 90 -9.83 -14.12 -17.54
N GLN A 91 -9.89 -14.72 -16.36
CA GLN A 91 -10.76 -15.88 -16.08
C GLN A 91 -12.23 -15.49 -15.90
N GLU A 92 -12.50 -14.30 -15.38
CA GLU A 92 -13.86 -13.84 -15.03
C GLU A 92 -14.46 -12.87 -16.07
N GLY A 93 -13.86 -12.77 -17.28
CA GLY A 93 -14.41 -11.96 -18.37
C GLY A 93 -14.06 -10.47 -18.29
N SER A 94 -12.92 -10.13 -17.68
CA SER A 94 -12.31 -8.80 -17.58
C SER A 94 -13.08 -7.76 -16.74
N LEU A 95 -14.22 -8.12 -16.17
CA LEU A 95 -14.98 -7.24 -15.29
C LEU A 95 -15.49 -8.02 -14.09
N VAL A 96 -15.02 -7.67 -12.90
CA VAL A 96 -15.37 -8.36 -11.65
C VAL A 96 -15.79 -7.36 -10.61
N LYS A 97 -16.88 -7.67 -9.88
CA LYS A 97 -17.29 -6.91 -8.70
C LYS A 97 -16.16 -6.92 -7.68
N GLU A 98 -15.86 -5.77 -7.10
CA GLU A 98 -14.79 -5.59 -6.12
C GLU A 98 -14.87 -6.61 -4.97
N GLU A 99 -16.05 -6.81 -4.40
CA GLU A 99 -16.29 -7.79 -3.32
C GLU A 99 -15.82 -9.20 -3.70
N ARG A 100 -16.05 -9.60 -4.96
CA ARG A 100 -15.66 -10.90 -5.48
C ARG A 100 -14.16 -10.96 -5.74
N LEU A 101 -13.58 -9.87 -6.25
CA LEU A 101 -12.13 -9.73 -6.42
C LEU A 101 -11.43 -9.85 -5.06
N LEU A 102 -11.87 -9.10 -4.04
CA LEU A 102 -11.25 -9.07 -2.71
C LEU A 102 -11.37 -10.40 -1.95
N VAL A 103 -12.44 -11.17 -2.16
CA VAL A 103 -12.58 -12.52 -1.58
C VAL A 103 -11.73 -13.56 -2.33
N SER A 104 -11.44 -13.29 -3.60
CA SER A 104 -10.65 -14.18 -4.45
C SER A 104 -9.13 -13.98 -4.32
N LEU A 105 -8.69 -12.77 -3.96
CA LEU A 105 -7.29 -12.40 -3.72
C LEU A 105 -6.82 -12.81 -2.32
#